data_AF-A0A838JGV1-F1
#
_entry.id   AF-A0A838JGV1-F1
#
_cell.length_a   1.000
_cell.length_b   1.000
_cell.length_c   1.000
_cell.angle_alpha   90.00
_cell.angle_beta   90.00
_cell.angle_gamma   90.00
#
_symmetry.space_group_name_H-M   'P 1'
#
loop_
_entity.id
_entity.type
_entity.pdbx_description
1 polymer ?
#
loop_
_entity_poly.entity_id
_entity_poly.type
_entity_poly.pdbx_seq_one_letter_code
_entity_poly.pdbx_strand_id
1 'polypeptide(L)' 'QLWTLNSNGTVVGRESGLCLDVTGAGTANGTAVEIWTCTGGSNQKWARQ' A
#
# COMPACT_ATOMS: atom_id res chain seq x y z
N GLN A 1 13.45 3.61 -6.74
CA GLN A 1 11.97 3.65 -7.01
C GLN A 1 11.43 2.32 -7.58
N LEU A 2 11.89 1.18 -7.08
CA LEU A 2 11.40 -0.13 -7.53
C LEU A 2 10.26 -0.61 -6.63
N TRP A 3 9.20 -1.15 -7.22
CA TRP A 3 8.01 -1.62 -6.50
C TRP A 3 7.67 -3.06 -6.92
N THR A 4 7.09 -3.82 -6.00
CA THR A 4 6.57 -5.17 -6.26
C THR A 4 5.11 -5.25 -5.85
N LEU A 5 4.22 -5.61 -6.78
CA LEU A 5 2.86 -6.04 -6.45
C LEU A 5 2.88 -7.55 -6.13
N ASN A 6 2.59 -7.88 -4.88
CA ASN A 6 2.57 -9.26 -4.39
C ASN A 6 1.21 -9.93 -4.67
N SER A 7 1.20 -11.27 -4.69
CA SER A 7 -0.03 -12.07 -4.87
C SER A 7 -1.08 -11.83 -3.77
N ASN A 8 -0.65 -11.41 -2.58
CA ASN A 8 -1.54 -11.06 -1.47
C ASN A 8 -2.12 -9.64 -1.58
N GLY A 9 -1.90 -8.94 -2.70
CA GLY A 9 -2.41 -7.60 -2.99
C GLY A 9 -1.59 -6.44 -2.44
N THR A 10 -0.52 -6.65 -1.66
CA THR A 10 0.31 -5.53 -1.22
C THR A 10 1.22 -5.03 -2.33
N VAL A 11 1.43 -3.71 -2.39
CA VAL A 11 2.48 -3.09 -3.20
C VAL A 11 3.60 -2.68 -2.26
N VAL A 12 4.78 -3.28 -2.42
CA VAL A 12 5.93 -3.09 -1.51
C VAL A 12 7.05 -2.37 -2.24
N GLY A 13 7.60 -1.33 -1.60
CA GLY A 13 8.81 -0.66 -2.08
C GLY A 13 10.02 -1.56 -1.86
N ARG A 14 10.77 -1.89 -2.92
CA ARG A 14 11.88 -2.86 -2.82
C ARG A 14 13.04 -2.36 -1.94
N GLU A 15 13.23 -1.05 -1.87
CA GLU A 15 14.30 -0.44 -1.05
C GLU A 15 13.91 -0.38 0.43
N SER A 16 12.66 -0.05 0.75
CA SER A 16 12.19 0.12 2.14
C SER A 16 11.64 -1.14 2.76
N GLY A 17 11.12 -2.09 1.97
CA GLY A 17 10.33 -3.22 2.45
C GLY A 17 8.95 -2.85 2.99
N LEU A 18 8.54 -1.58 2.84
CA LEU A 18 7.28 -1.04 3.35
C LEU A 18 6.17 -1.06 2.28
N CYS A 19 4.92 -1.07 2.74
CA CYS A 19 3.74 -1.17 1.89
C CYS A 19 3.20 0.20 1.49
N LEU A 20 2.65 0.29 0.28
CA LEU A 20 1.76 1.37 -0.15
C LEU A 20 0.46 1.29 0.67
N ASP A 21 0.13 2.34 1.39
CA ASP A 21 -0.93 2.39 2.41
C ASP A 21 -1.83 3.61 2.19
N VAL A 22 -3.15 3.44 2.30
CA VAL A 22 -4.08 4.58 2.40
C VAL A 22 -4.16 5.05 3.86
N THR A 23 -3.69 6.27 4.12
CA THR A 23 -3.48 6.80 5.47
C THR A 23 -4.71 6.69 6.34
N GLY A 24 -4.54 6.08 7.52
CA GLY A 24 -5.60 5.89 8.51
C GLY A 24 -6.77 5.03 8.02
N ALA A 25 -6.58 4.24 6.95
CA ALA A 25 -7.63 3.49 6.28
C ALA A 25 -8.82 4.35 5.79
N GLY A 26 -8.57 5.63 5.48
CA GLY A 26 -9.60 6.53 4.97
C GLY A 26 -10.15 6.09 3.60
N THR A 27 -11.44 6.32 3.38
CA THR A 27 -12.14 5.93 2.14
C THR A 27 -12.70 7.12 1.36
N ALA A 28 -12.53 8.34 1.90
CA ALA A 28 -12.97 9.56 1.25
C ALA A 28 -12.02 9.95 0.10
N ASN A 29 -12.56 10.63 -0.91
CA ASN A 29 -11.72 11.18 -1.98
C ASN A 29 -10.69 12.15 -1.41
N GLY A 30 -9.44 12.00 -1.85
CA GLY A 30 -8.32 12.82 -1.38
C GLY A 30 -7.64 12.30 -0.11
N THR A 31 -8.05 11.15 0.45
CA THR A 31 -7.22 10.48 1.46
C THR A 31 -5.83 10.21 0.88
N ALA A 32 -4.80 10.62 1.61
CA ALA A 32 -3.42 10.48 1.19
C ALA A 32 -2.99 9.01 1.13
N VAL A 33 -2.00 8.76 0.28
CA VAL A 33 -1.29 7.48 0.22
C VAL A 33 0.11 7.68 0.79
N GLU A 34 0.54 6.77 1.64
CA GLU A 34 1.83 6.81 2.32
C GLU A 34 2.57 5.48 2.18
N ILE A 35 3.81 5.46 2.67
CA ILE A 35 4.64 4.27 2.77
C ILE A 35 4.74 3.89 4.24
N TRP A 36 4.12 2.76 4.60
CA TRP A 36 3.94 2.35 5.99
C TRP A 36 4.30 0.89 6.21
N THR A 37 4.54 0.52 7.47
CA THR A 37 4.75 -0.87 7.89
C THR A 37 3.63 -1.74 7.32
N CYS A 38 4.00 -2.84 6.67
CA CYS A 38 3.02 -3.78 6.16
C CYS A 38 2.23 -4.42 7.32
N THR A 39 0.94 -4.09 7.43
CA THR A 39 0.04 -4.59 8.49
C THR A 39 -0.88 -5.71 7.99
N GLY A 40 -1.02 -5.86 6.67
CA GLY A 40 -1.99 -6.78 6.06
C GLY A 40 -3.41 -6.24 6.00
N GLY A 41 -3.65 -5.01 6.49
CA GLY A 41 -4.93 -4.32 6.39
C GLY A 41 -5.42 -4.15 4.96
N SER A 42 -6.74 -3.98 4.80
CA SER A 42 -7.38 -3.77 3.49
C SER A 42 -6.92 -2.47 2.81
N ASN A 43 -6.56 -1.45 3.58
CA ASN A 43 -5.99 -0.19 3.13
C ASN A 43 -4.58 -0.31 2.52
N GLN A 44 -3.99 -1.51 2.54
CA GLN A 44 -2.72 -1.82 1.89
C GLN A 44 -2.88 -2.80 0.72
N LYS A 45 -4.12 -3.03 0.26
CA LYS A 45 -4.42 -3.96 -0.84
C LYS A 45 -4.79 -3.20 -2.10
N TRP A 46 -4.06 -3.48 -3.17
CA TRP A 46 -4.18 -2.81 -4.45
C TRP A 46 -4.39 -3.81 -5.56
N ALA A 47 -5.23 -3.44 -6.52
CA ALA A 47 -5.41 -4.15 -7.77
C ALA A 47 -5.08 -3.20 -8.92
N ARG A 48 -4.38 -3.73 -9.92
CA ARG A 48 -4.19 -3.08 -11.21
C ARG A 48 -5.48 -3.18 -12.00
N GLN A 49 -5.89 -2.07 -12.60
CA GLN A 49 -7.02 -2.00 -13.54
C GLN A 49 -6.55 -2.43 -14.93
#